data_AF-A0A959I9W9-F1
#
_entry.id   AF-A0A959I9W9-F1
#
_cell.length_a   1.000
_cell.length_b   1.000
_cell.length_c   1.000
_cell.angle_alpha   90.00
_cell.angle_beta   90.00
_cell.angle_gamma   90.00
#
_symmetry.space_group_name_H-M   'P 1'
#
loop_
_entity.id
_entity.type
_entity.pdbx_description
1 polymer ?
#
loop_
_entity_poly.entity_id
_entity_poly.type
_entity_poly.pdbx_seq_one_letter_code
_entity_poly.pdbx_strand_id
1 'polypeptide(L)'
;MTSMSLRPLMTALLLFALTGLSAQTFTTRKTASGKLLKWYEKSVEDLRAGAFDDALKGLERVLESDSTFVDARFERGSIFYDREQYAQAEADFETGLALAPEYRPVAWYQLGVIEMKQRKFGEAAVHFERYLNSDATSERQRELAQKLLDQSRFMAEAFSEPVPFDPQRLGPGVNTPAQEYLPSLTAEANTLVFTRVVNGQEDFYVSTKENGEWQRAL
;
A
#
# COMPACT_ATOMS: atom_id res chain seq x y z
N MET A 1 -25.19 10.06 86.14
CA MET A 1 -24.73 11.19 85.30
C MET A 1 -23.96 10.57 84.13
N THR A 2 -24.65 10.44 82.98
CA THR A 2 -24.30 11.02 81.65
C THR A 2 -23.27 10.17 80.90
N SER A 3 -23.47 9.69 79.67
CA SER A 3 -24.51 9.88 78.65
C SER A 3 -24.34 8.83 77.54
N MET A 4 -25.45 8.46 76.90
CA MET A 4 -25.52 7.86 75.56
C MET A 4 -24.74 8.69 74.50
N SER A 5 -24.20 8.04 73.47
CA SER A 5 -24.51 8.45 72.08
C SER A 5 -24.16 7.37 71.06
N LEU A 6 -25.15 7.09 70.21
CA LEU A 6 -25.14 6.27 69.00
C LEU A 6 -24.58 7.07 67.80
N ARG A 7 -23.92 6.38 66.85
CA ARG A 7 -23.77 6.67 65.39
C ARG A 7 -22.72 7.72 64.93
N PRO A 8 -22.22 7.68 63.66
CA PRO A 8 -22.79 6.98 62.49
C PRO A 8 -21.83 6.14 61.61
N LEU A 9 -22.45 5.13 61.01
CA LEU A 9 -22.24 4.59 59.66
C LEU A 9 -22.00 5.73 58.64
N MET A 10 -20.88 5.70 57.88
CA MET A 10 -20.64 6.29 56.54
C MET A 10 -19.24 6.90 56.42
N THR A 11 -18.23 6.09 56.10
CA THR A 11 -16.99 6.47 55.38
C THR A 11 -16.20 5.17 55.21
N ALA A 12 -15.91 4.62 54.04
CA ALA A 12 -15.86 5.17 52.70
C ALA A 12 -16.24 4.06 51.70
N LEU A 13 -17.46 4.13 51.17
CA LEU A 13 -17.87 3.43 49.96
C LEU A 13 -17.72 4.44 48.81
N LEU A 14 -16.50 4.63 48.31
CA LEU A 14 -16.23 5.46 47.12
C LEU A 14 -14.86 5.11 46.53
N LEU A 15 -14.61 3.80 46.36
CA LEU A 15 -13.46 3.29 45.61
C LEU A 15 -13.93 2.38 44.46
N PHE A 16 -14.98 2.77 43.75
CA PHE A 16 -15.48 1.99 42.61
C PHE A 16 -16.31 2.84 41.63
N ALA A 17 -15.71 3.82 40.97
CA ALA A 17 -16.29 4.44 39.76
C ALA A 17 -15.27 5.35 39.03
N LEU A 18 -14.09 4.83 38.71
CA LEU A 18 -13.23 5.40 37.67
C LEU A 18 -12.87 4.29 36.68
N THR A 19 -13.89 3.54 36.22
CA THR A 19 -13.76 2.83 34.95
C THR A 19 -13.72 3.91 33.88
N GLY A 20 -12.53 4.15 33.33
CA GLY A 20 -12.30 5.16 32.31
C GLY A 20 -13.33 5.05 31.21
N LEU A 21 -14.17 6.07 31.09
CA LEU A 21 -14.82 6.37 29.82
C LEU A 21 -13.68 6.69 28.87
N SER A 22 -13.22 5.70 28.11
CA SER A 22 -12.32 5.97 26.99
C SER A 22 -13.17 6.73 25.98
N ALA A 23 -13.12 8.05 26.03
CA ALA A 23 -13.61 8.87 24.94
C ALA A 23 -12.85 8.40 23.69
N GLN A 24 -13.57 7.98 22.66
CA GLN A 24 -12.95 7.63 21.39
C GLN A 24 -12.18 8.86 20.90
N THR A 25 -10.89 8.70 20.65
CA THR A 25 -9.98 9.81 20.29
C THR A 25 -10.10 10.24 18.83
N PHE A 26 -11.02 9.63 18.08
CA PHE A 26 -11.19 9.84 16.65
C PHE A 26 -12.65 9.73 16.22
N THR A 27 -12.99 10.44 15.15
CA THR A 27 -14.32 10.42 14.53
C THR A 27 -14.34 9.45 13.37
N THR A 28 -15.46 8.74 13.23
CA THR A 28 -15.75 7.85 12.09
C THR A 28 -17.07 8.26 11.48
N ARG A 29 -17.42 7.71 10.32
CA ARG A 29 -18.77 7.82 9.76
C ARG A 29 -19.85 7.42 10.76
N LYS A 30 -19.57 6.43 11.63
CA LYS A 30 -20.54 5.94 12.63
C LYS A 30 -20.74 6.89 13.80
N THR A 31 -19.73 7.70 14.12
CA THR A 31 -19.72 8.57 15.31
C THR A 31 -19.84 10.06 14.98
N ALA A 32 -19.74 10.42 13.70
CA ALA A 32 -19.82 11.80 13.23
C ALA A 32 -21.18 12.46 13.54
N SER A 33 -21.12 13.74 13.92
CA SER A 33 -22.31 14.57 14.18
C SER A 33 -23.00 14.99 12.87
N GLY A 34 -24.30 15.30 12.94
CA GLY A 34 -25.17 15.37 11.75
C GLY A 34 -24.68 16.25 10.60
N LYS A 35 -24.14 17.45 10.86
CA LYS A 35 -23.62 18.33 9.80
C LYS A 35 -22.34 17.77 9.16
N LEU A 36 -21.44 17.26 9.98
CA LEU A 36 -20.17 16.68 9.55
C LEU A 36 -20.40 15.39 8.75
N LEU A 37 -21.31 14.53 9.22
CA LEU A 37 -21.72 13.32 8.52
C LEU A 37 -22.32 13.63 7.14
N LYS A 38 -23.20 14.65 7.04
CA LYS A 38 -23.77 15.07 5.75
C LYS A 38 -22.71 15.52 4.75
N TRP A 39 -21.70 16.27 5.18
CA TRP A 39 -20.60 16.67 4.31
C TRP A 39 -19.78 15.47 3.84
N TYR A 40 -19.47 14.54 4.75
CA TYR A 40 -18.76 13.31 4.41
C TYR A 40 -19.56 12.45 3.42
N GLU A 41 -20.85 12.22 3.67
CA GLU A 41 -21.70 11.40 2.79
C GLU A 41 -21.86 12.01 1.40
N LYS A 42 -21.95 13.34 1.30
CA LYS A 42 -21.94 14.03 0.01
C LYS A 42 -20.62 13.82 -0.73
N SER A 43 -19.50 13.92 -0.04
CA SER A 43 -18.17 13.72 -0.65
C SER A 43 -17.98 12.29 -1.15
N VAL A 44 -18.52 11.30 -0.42
CA VAL A 44 -18.52 9.89 -0.85
C VAL A 44 -19.45 9.66 -2.05
N GLU A 45 -20.57 10.38 -2.15
CA GLU A 45 -21.42 10.37 -3.34
C GLU A 45 -20.67 10.92 -4.57
N ASP A 46 -19.99 12.05 -4.42
CA ASP A 46 -19.18 12.66 -5.48
C ASP A 46 -18.05 11.70 -5.92
N LEU A 47 -17.41 11.02 -4.98
CA LEU A 47 -16.41 9.99 -5.26
C LEU A 47 -17.00 8.84 -6.10
N ARG A 48 -18.18 8.32 -5.73
CA ARG A 48 -18.87 7.27 -6.50
C ARG A 48 -19.30 7.72 -7.89
N ALA A 49 -19.56 9.01 -8.06
CA ALA A 49 -19.87 9.62 -9.34
C ALA A 49 -18.61 9.92 -10.20
N GLY A 50 -17.40 9.67 -9.67
CA GLY A 50 -16.14 10.00 -10.33
C GLY A 50 -15.81 11.50 -10.30
N ALA A 51 -16.56 12.31 -9.56
CA ALA A 51 -16.33 13.74 -9.38
C ALA A 51 -15.23 13.98 -8.32
N PHE A 52 -14.01 13.53 -8.64
CA PHE A 52 -12.90 13.50 -7.70
C PHE A 52 -12.54 14.88 -7.11
N ASP A 53 -12.63 15.97 -7.89
CA ASP A 53 -12.32 17.32 -7.37
C ASP A 53 -13.35 17.81 -6.34
N ASP A 54 -14.62 17.50 -6.56
CA ASP A 54 -15.68 17.89 -5.62
C ASP A 54 -15.63 17.01 -4.36
N ALA A 55 -15.33 15.72 -4.53
CA ALA A 55 -15.06 14.82 -3.41
C ALA A 55 -13.89 15.30 -2.55
N LEU A 56 -12.76 15.72 -3.16
CA LEU A 56 -11.61 16.27 -2.44
C LEU A 56 -11.98 17.53 -1.65
N LYS A 57 -12.64 18.51 -2.27
CA LYS A 57 -13.09 19.73 -1.58
C LYS A 57 -14.02 19.42 -0.41
N GLY A 58 -14.93 18.47 -0.59
CA GLY A 58 -15.84 18.02 0.45
C GLY A 58 -15.11 17.34 1.63
N LEU A 59 -14.17 16.44 1.33
CA LEU A 59 -13.34 15.76 2.33
C LEU A 59 -12.40 16.73 3.06
N GLU A 60 -11.81 17.71 2.36
CA GLU A 60 -11.04 18.78 2.98
C GLU A 60 -11.86 19.56 3.99
N ARG A 61 -13.08 19.97 3.62
CA ARG A 61 -14.00 20.65 4.52
C ARG A 61 -14.35 19.80 5.75
N VAL A 62 -14.50 18.50 5.61
CA VAL A 62 -14.71 17.58 6.73
C VAL A 62 -13.50 17.60 7.66
N LEU A 63 -12.29 17.49 7.11
CA LEU A 63 -11.03 17.41 7.86
C LEU A 63 -10.59 18.75 8.47
N GLU A 64 -10.99 19.89 7.89
CA GLU A 64 -10.85 21.22 8.51
C GLU A 64 -11.73 21.39 9.74
N SER A 65 -12.95 20.83 9.68
CA SER A 65 -13.88 20.89 10.81
C SER A 65 -13.57 19.87 11.90
N ASP A 66 -13.04 18.70 11.52
CA ASP A 66 -12.63 17.64 12.42
C ASP A 66 -11.45 16.87 11.82
N SER A 67 -10.25 17.24 12.27
CA SER A 67 -9.00 16.64 11.80
C SER A 67 -8.81 15.19 12.26
N THR A 68 -9.67 14.69 13.15
CA THR A 68 -9.64 13.31 13.67
C THR A 68 -10.59 12.38 12.92
N PHE A 69 -11.25 12.85 11.86
CA PHE A 69 -12.17 12.03 11.06
C PHE A 69 -11.42 11.02 10.17
N VAL A 70 -11.22 9.80 10.66
CA VAL A 70 -10.35 8.81 10.02
C VAL A 70 -10.88 8.28 8.69
N ASP A 71 -12.20 8.05 8.54
CA ASP A 71 -12.71 7.59 7.24
C ASP A 71 -12.47 8.66 6.15
N ALA A 72 -12.64 9.96 6.47
CA ALA A 72 -12.37 11.04 5.53
C ALA A 72 -10.90 11.08 5.08
N ARG A 73 -9.96 10.76 5.97
CA ARG A 73 -8.53 10.62 5.62
C ARG A 73 -8.31 9.47 4.65
N PHE A 74 -8.86 8.29 4.93
CA PHE A 74 -8.68 7.13 4.06
C PHE A 74 -9.32 7.32 2.69
N GLU A 75 -10.51 7.93 2.61
CA GLU A 75 -11.13 8.25 1.32
C GLU A 75 -10.29 9.29 0.54
N ARG A 76 -9.80 10.35 1.21
CA ARG A 76 -8.97 11.38 0.55
C ARG A 76 -7.63 10.80 0.08
N GLY A 77 -6.98 10.00 0.92
CA GLY A 77 -5.76 9.28 0.57
C GLY A 77 -5.97 8.32 -0.60
N SER A 78 -7.11 7.65 -0.69
CA SER A 78 -7.44 6.78 -1.83
C SER A 78 -7.57 7.56 -3.13
N ILE A 79 -8.20 8.75 -3.09
CA ILE A 79 -8.25 9.65 -4.26
C ILE A 79 -6.84 10.10 -4.67
N PHE A 80 -6.00 10.45 -3.72
CA PHE A 80 -4.60 10.80 -4.02
C PHE A 80 -3.82 9.64 -4.64
N TYR A 81 -4.04 8.41 -4.16
CA TYR A 81 -3.44 7.22 -4.77
C TYR A 81 -3.91 7.02 -6.22
N ASP A 82 -5.21 7.15 -6.50
CA ASP A 82 -5.77 7.03 -7.86
C ASP A 82 -5.27 8.11 -8.81
N ARG A 83 -4.87 9.27 -8.26
CA ARG A 83 -4.22 10.38 -8.99
C ARG A 83 -2.70 10.29 -9.05
N GLU A 84 -2.12 9.17 -8.60
CA GLU A 84 -0.67 8.94 -8.52
C GLU A 84 0.08 9.93 -7.61
N GLN A 85 -0.64 10.63 -6.73
CA GLN A 85 -0.13 11.56 -5.73
C GLN A 85 0.27 10.81 -4.45
N TYR A 86 1.20 9.86 -4.59
CA TYR A 86 1.47 8.85 -3.57
C TYR A 86 1.94 9.42 -2.22
N ALA A 87 2.73 10.51 -2.21
CA ALA A 87 3.18 11.14 -0.98
C ALA A 87 2.03 11.74 -0.16
N GLN A 88 1.01 12.31 -0.82
CA GLN A 88 -0.18 12.84 -0.15
C GLN A 88 -1.08 11.70 0.35
N ALA A 89 -1.18 10.62 -0.43
CA ALA A 89 -1.90 9.42 -0.03
C ALA A 89 -1.29 8.82 1.25
N GLU A 90 0.03 8.60 1.25
CA GLU A 90 0.78 8.08 2.39
C GLU A 90 0.52 8.91 3.66
N ALA A 91 0.67 10.24 3.58
CA ALA A 91 0.46 11.11 4.74
C ALA A 91 -0.95 10.99 5.34
N ASP A 92 -2.00 10.86 4.50
CA ASP A 92 -3.37 10.66 4.97
C ASP A 92 -3.57 9.30 5.62
N PHE A 93 -3.01 8.24 5.03
CA PHE A 93 -3.06 6.88 5.57
C PHE A 93 -2.31 6.77 6.90
N GLU A 94 -1.07 7.27 6.98
CA GLU A 94 -0.28 7.32 8.20
C GLU A 94 -1.02 8.07 9.31
N THR A 95 -1.58 9.25 9.01
CA THR A 95 -2.33 10.02 10.01
C THR A 95 -3.57 9.27 10.49
N GLY A 96 -4.34 8.66 9.57
CA GLY A 96 -5.53 7.87 9.93
C GLY A 96 -5.19 6.65 10.79
N LEU A 97 -4.11 5.94 10.43
CA LEU A 97 -3.63 4.76 11.14
C LEU A 97 -2.98 5.09 12.49
N ALA A 98 -2.35 6.26 12.63
CA ALA A 98 -1.85 6.75 13.91
C ALA A 98 -3.01 7.09 14.88
N LEU A 99 -4.11 7.63 14.37
CA LEU A 99 -5.31 7.95 15.16
C LEU A 99 -6.08 6.69 15.58
N ALA A 100 -6.18 5.72 14.67
CA ALA A 100 -7.07 4.57 14.82
C ALA A 100 -6.46 3.28 14.22
N PRO A 101 -5.38 2.73 14.83
CA PRO A 101 -4.60 1.64 14.24
C PRO A 101 -5.37 0.33 14.03
N GLU A 102 -6.42 0.09 14.83
CA GLU A 102 -7.23 -1.13 14.77
C GLU A 102 -8.60 -0.92 14.08
N TYR A 103 -8.93 0.31 13.67
CA TYR A 103 -10.28 0.62 13.20
C TYR A 103 -10.59 0.03 11.81
N ARG A 104 -9.63 0.12 10.90
CA ARG A 104 -9.76 -0.36 9.52
C ARG A 104 -8.47 -1.06 9.12
N PRO A 105 -8.27 -2.34 9.49
CA PRO A 105 -6.99 -3.02 9.29
C PRO A 105 -6.51 -3.03 7.83
N VAL A 106 -7.43 -3.10 6.87
CA VAL A 106 -7.10 -3.00 5.43
C VAL A 106 -6.37 -1.72 5.04
N ALA A 107 -6.43 -0.66 5.85
CA ALA A 107 -5.66 0.55 5.63
C ALA A 107 -4.14 0.32 5.74
N TRP A 108 -3.68 -0.64 6.57
CA TRP A 108 -2.27 -1.04 6.61
C TRP A 108 -1.82 -1.68 5.28
N TYR A 109 -2.67 -2.52 4.69
CA TYR A 109 -2.42 -3.07 3.35
C TYR A 109 -2.35 -1.96 2.30
N GLN A 110 -3.28 -0.99 2.33
CA GLN A 110 -3.31 0.11 1.38
C GLN A 110 -2.07 1.01 1.50
N LEU A 111 -1.63 1.30 2.73
CA LEU A 111 -0.39 2.03 2.99
C LEU A 111 0.82 1.31 2.40
N GLY A 112 0.95 0.00 2.62
CA GLY A 112 2.01 -0.79 2.00
C GLY A 112 1.99 -0.74 0.47
N VAL A 113 0.81 -0.75 -0.16
CA VAL A 113 0.68 -0.59 -1.62
C VAL A 113 1.12 0.82 -2.07
N ILE A 114 0.77 1.86 -1.34
CA ILE A 114 1.20 3.24 -1.61
C ILE A 114 2.73 3.36 -1.53
N GLU A 115 3.35 2.76 -0.51
CA GLU A 115 4.80 2.77 -0.31
C GLU A 115 5.55 1.98 -1.41
N MET A 116 4.97 0.86 -1.87
CA MET A 116 5.48 0.12 -3.03
C MET A 116 5.55 1.00 -4.29
N LYS A 117 4.54 1.85 -4.54
CA LYS A 117 4.55 2.79 -5.66
C LYS A 117 5.65 3.84 -5.54
N GLN A 118 6.03 4.18 -4.31
CA GLN A 118 7.13 5.10 -4.02
C GLN A 118 8.50 4.41 -3.91
N ARG A 119 8.56 3.08 -4.12
CA ARG A 119 9.78 2.26 -3.94
C ARG A 119 10.33 2.27 -2.51
N LYS A 120 9.47 2.57 -1.53
CA LYS A 120 9.75 2.48 -0.08
C LYS A 120 9.53 1.04 0.39
N PHE A 121 10.35 0.14 -0.12
CA PHE A 121 10.10 -1.30 -0.01
C PHE A 121 10.24 -1.81 1.43
N GLY A 122 11.11 -1.21 2.24
CA GLY A 122 11.28 -1.58 3.64
C GLY A 122 10.05 -1.24 4.48
N GLU A 123 9.55 -0.01 4.33
CA GLU A 123 8.34 0.49 4.99
C GLU A 123 7.11 -0.32 4.56
N ALA A 124 6.98 -0.59 3.26
CA ALA A 124 5.90 -1.42 2.72
C ALA A 124 5.86 -2.82 3.37
N ALA A 125 7.02 -3.46 3.55
CA ALA A 125 7.11 -4.75 4.21
C ALA A 125 6.58 -4.69 5.66
N VAL A 126 6.94 -3.66 6.42
CA VAL A 126 6.45 -3.46 7.79
C VAL A 126 4.92 -3.34 7.82
N HIS A 127 4.32 -2.58 6.91
CA HIS A 127 2.88 -2.37 6.89
C HIS A 127 2.08 -3.58 6.36
N PHE A 128 2.61 -4.35 5.41
CA PHE A 128 2.00 -5.63 5.04
C PHE A 128 2.06 -6.64 6.19
N GLU A 129 3.16 -6.70 6.94
CA GLU A 129 3.27 -7.53 8.13
C GLU A 129 2.28 -7.08 9.22
N ARG A 130 2.10 -5.76 9.41
CA ARG A 130 1.07 -5.23 10.32
C ARG A 130 -0.34 -5.66 9.91
N TYR A 131 -0.67 -5.62 8.62
CA TYR A 131 -1.95 -6.11 8.10
C TYR A 131 -2.15 -7.62 8.34
N LEU A 132 -1.13 -8.43 8.08
CA LEU A 132 -1.21 -9.89 8.23
C LEU A 132 -1.38 -10.36 9.67
N ASN A 133 -0.92 -9.54 10.63
CA ASN A 133 -1.02 -9.75 12.07
C ASN A 133 -2.27 -9.12 12.70
N SER A 134 -3.14 -8.47 11.92
CA SER A 134 -4.38 -7.87 12.42
C SER A 134 -5.51 -8.91 12.49
N ASP A 135 -6.70 -8.47 12.92
CA ASP A 135 -7.95 -9.26 12.88
C ASP A 135 -8.57 -9.37 11.48
N ALA A 136 -7.82 -9.06 10.41
CA ALA A 136 -8.33 -9.14 9.05
C ALA A 136 -8.66 -10.59 8.68
N THR A 137 -9.89 -10.84 8.24
CA THR A 137 -10.40 -12.20 7.98
C THR A 137 -10.42 -12.60 6.50
N SER A 138 -10.19 -11.65 5.59
CA SER A 138 -10.24 -11.92 4.14
C SER A 138 -9.03 -12.74 3.70
N GLU A 139 -9.21 -14.05 3.52
CA GLU A 139 -8.15 -14.98 3.09
C GLU A 139 -7.48 -14.53 1.79
N ARG A 140 -8.27 -14.17 0.78
CA ARG A 140 -7.75 -13.67 -0.51
C ARG A 140 -6.86 -12.45 -0.32
N GLN A 141 -7.28 -11.50 0.51
CA GLN A 141 -6.51 -10.28 0.73
C GLN A 141 -5.22 -10.57 1.52
N ARG A 142 -5.26 -11.50 2.47
CA ARG A 142 -4.07 -11.97 3.19
C ARG A 142 -3.09 -12.68 2.27
N GLU A 143 -3.55 -13.50 1.33
CA GLU A 143 -2.68 -14.13 0.33
C GLU A 143 -1.98 -13.07 -0.55
N LEU A 144 -2.72 -12.05 -0.99
CA LEU A 144 -2.14 -10.94 -1.74
C LEU A 144 -1.13 -10.15 -0.90
N ALA A 145 -1.44 -9.87 0.36
CA ALA A 145 -0.53 -9.19 1.27
C ALA A 145 0.75 -9.99 1.53
N GLN A 146 0.67 -11.32 1.64
CA GLN A 146 1.85 -12.17 1.79
C GLN A 146 2.75 -12.09 0.56
N LYS A 147 2.18 -12.19 -0.65
CA LYS A 147 2.96 -12.04 -1.90
C LYS A 147 3.64 -10.68 -1.98
N LEU A 148 2.93 -9.62 -1.60
CA LEU A 148 3.48 -8.27 -1.58
C LEU A 148 4.53 -8.08 -0.49
N LEU A 149 4.39 -8.71 0.67
CA LEU A 149 5.41 -8.72 1.73
C LEU A 149 6.70 -9.38 1.23
N ASP A 150 6.59 -10.56 0.63
CA ASP A 150 7.75 -11.28 0.09
C ASP A 150 8.44 -10.47 -1.00
N GLN A 151 7.66 -9.87 -1.91
CA GLN A 151 8.17 -8.96 -2.94
C GLN A 151 8.84 -7.73 -2.32
N SER A 152 8.23 -7.11 -1.32
CA SER A 152 8.77 -5.92 -0.65
C SER A 152 10.12 -6.20 0.00
N ARG A 153 10.23 -7.34 0.70
CA ARG A 153 11.49 -7.79 1.32
C ARG A 153 12.59 -8.03 0.29
N PHE A 154 12.26 -8.78 -0.77
CA PHE A 154 13.21 -9.00 -1.87
C PHE A 154 13.67 -7.69 -2.49
N MET A 155 12.75 -6.76 -2.75
CA MET A 155 13.09 -5.48 -3.37
C MET A 155 13.91 -4.59 -2.42
N ALA A 156 13.61 -4.59 -1.12
CA ALA A 156 14.40 -3.85 -0.14
C ALA A 156 15.87 -4.32 -0.13
N GLU A 157 16.09 -5.64 -0.17
CA GLU A 157 17.43 -6.26 -0.24
C GLU A 157 18.12 -6.01 -1.60
N ALA A 158 17.42 -6.28 -2.70
CA ALA A 158 17.97 -6.11 -4.05
C ALA A 158 18.39 -4.66 -4.36
N PHE A 159 17.73 -3.68 -3.75
CA PHE A 159 18.09 -2.27 -3.89
C PHE A 159 19.10 -1.78 -2.86
N SER A 160 19.32 -2.48 -1.74
CA SER A 160 20.42 -2.14 -0.81
C SER A 160 21.77 -2.62 -1.31
N GLU A 161 21.80 -3.70 -2.09
CA GLU A 161 23.02 -4.27 -2.69
C GLU A 161 22.89 -4.39 -4.22
N PRO A 162 22.92 -3.27 -4.97
CA PRO A 162 22.80 -3.32 -6.41
C PRO A 162 23.99 -4.06 -7.02
N VAL A 163 23.71 -5.14 -7.73
CA VAL A 163 24.71 -5.84 -8.53
C VAL A 163 25.09 -4.95 -9.73
N PRO A 164 26.38 -4.76 -10.04
CA PRO A 164 26.79 -4.05 -11.25
C PRO A 164 26.11 -4.65 -12.49
N PHE A 165 25.32 -3.83 -13.18
CA PHE A 165 24.63 -4.21 -14.39
C PHE A 165 25.18 -3.42 -15.57
N ASP A 166 26.06 -4.06 -16.34
CA ASP A 166 26.65 -3.52 -17.56
C ASP A 166 26.37 -4.50 -18.71
N PRO A 167 25.17 -4.44 -19.33
CA PRO A 167 24.78 -5.38 -20.36
C PRO A 167 25.66 -5.22 -21.60
N GLN A 168 26.40 -6.27 -21.93
CA GLN A 168 27.24 -6.30 -23.11
C GLN A 168 26.46 -6.86 -24.31
N ARG A 169 26.72 -6.31 -25.49
CA ARG A 169 26.20 -6.87 -26.74
C ARG A 169 26.75 -8.29 -26.91
N LEU A 170 25.89 -9.21 -27.34
CA LEU A 170 26.25 -10.61 -27.63
C LEU A 170 27.15 -10.76 -28.87
N GLY A 171 27.32 -9.67 -29.63
CA GLY A 171 28.13 -9.63 -30.85
C GLY A 171 27.29 -9.65 -32.13
N PRO A 172 27.91 -9.47 -33.30
CA PRO A 172 27.22 -9.34 -34.58
C PRO A 172 26.51 -10.63 -35.04
N GLY A 173 26.80 -11.78 -34.43
CA GLY A 173 26.10 -13.02 -34.69
C GLY A 173 24.63 -12.97 -34.26
N VAL A 174 24.34 -12.23 -33.18
CA VAL A 174 22.98 -12.01 -32.66
C VAL A 174 22.53 -10.59 -32.90
N ASN A 175 23.31 -9.59 -32.44
CA ASN A 175 22.91 -8.19 -32.47
C ASN A 175 23.20 -7.53 -33.81
N THR A 176 22.15 -7.13 -34.52
CA THR A 176 22.24 -6.33 -35.75
C THR A 176 21.49 -5.00 -35.60
N PRO A 177 21.51 -4.10 -36.61
CA PRO A 177 20.65 -2.92 -36.61
C PRO A 177 19.14 -3.21 -36.77
N ALA A 178 18.76 -4.46 -37.07
CA ALA A 178 17.35 -4.86 -37.20
C ALA A 178 16.62 -4.83 -35.85
N GLN A 179 15.29 -4.85 -35.88
CA GLN A 179 14.50 -5.04 -34.66
C GLN A 179 14.60 -6.52 -34.24
N GLU A 180 15.13 -6.76 -33.04
CA GLU A 180 15.41 -8.09 -32.50
C GLU A 180 14.84 -8.19 -31.08
N TYR A 181 13.96 -9.14 -30.83
CA TYR A 181 13.24 -9.24 -29.55
C TYR A 181 12.80 -10.68 -29.23
N LEU A 182 12.24 -10.85 -28.03
CA LEU A 182 11.76 -12.12 -27.48
C LEU A 182 12.81 -13.25 -27.51
N PRO A 183 14.04 -13.02 -27.01
CA PRO A 183 15.04 -14.07 -26.94
C PRO A 183 14.64 -15.18 -25.96
N SER A 184 14.91 -16.42 -26.35
CA SER A 184 14.82 -17.61 -25.52
C SER A 184 16.11 -18.41 -25.61
N LEU A 185 16.66 -18.79 -24.46
CA LEU A 185 17.86 -19.60 -24.35
C LEU A 185 17.49 -21.05 -24.05
N THR A 186 18.22 -22.00 -24.64
CA THR A 186 18.17 -23.39 -24.17
C THR A 186 18.71 -23.51 -22.74
N ALA A 187 18.38 -24.60 -22.05
CA ALA A 187 18.78 -24.83 -20.67
C ALA A 187 20.31 -24.85 -20.49
N GLU A 188 21.03 -25.31 -21.52
CA GLU A 188 22.49 -25.34 -21.58
C GLU A 188 23.10 -23.98 -21.97
N ALA A 189 22.26 -22.96 -22.23
CA ALA A 189 22.64 -21.60 -22.63
C ALA A 189 23.57 -21.52 -23.86
N ASN A 190 23.44 -22.49 -24.78
CA ASN A 190 24.25 -22.56 -26.00
C ASN A 190 23.48 -22.31 -27.29
N THR A 191 22.14 -22.22 -27.24
CA THR A 191 21.30 -21.88 -28.39
C THR A 191 20.35 -20.78 -28.00
N LEU A 192 20.31 -19.73 -28.81
CA LEU A 192 19.45 -18.57 -28.66
C LEU A 192 18.48 -18.53 -29.83
N VAL A 193 17.20 -18.63 -29.53
CA VAL A 193 16.11 -18.43 -30.49
C VAL A 193 15.51 -17.05 -30.23
N PHE A 194 15.33 -16.24 -31.25
CA PHE A 194 14.78 -14.90 -31.12
C PHE A 194 14.08 -14.47 -32.39
N THR A 195 13.30 -13.40 -32.30
CA THR A 195 12.61 -12.83 -33.46
C THR A 195 13.45 -11.71 -34.06
N ARG A 196 13.52 -11.63 -35.39
CA ARG A 196 14.14 -10.49 -36.10
C ARG A 196 13.28 -10.03 -37.27
N VAL A 197 13.14 -8.71 -37.42
CA VAL A 197 12.44 -8.09 -38.55
C VAL A 197 13.42 -7.60 -39.60
N VAL A 198 13.35 -8.17 -40.81
CA VAL A 198 14.16 -7.79 -41.97
C VAL A 198 13.24 -7.42 -43.12
N ASN A 199 13.37 -6.21 -43.67
CA ASN A 199 12.53 -5.71 -44.77
C ASN A 199 11.01 -5.79 -44.49
N GLY A 200 10.61 -5.58 -43.23
CA GLY A 200 9.21 -5.67 -42.80
C GLY A 200 8.67 -7.09 -42.63
N GLN A 201 9.51 -8.12 -42.83
CA GLN A 201 9.17 -9.51 -42.55
C GLN A 201 9.78 -9.95 -41.22
N GLU A 202 8.93 -10.46 -40.34
CA GLU A 202 9.31 -11.06 -39.07
C GLU A 202 9.55 -12.56 -39.26
N ASP A 203 10.66 -13.08 -38.73
CA ASP A 203 10.95 -14.51 -38.70
C ASP A 203 11.69 -14.91 -37.41
N PHE A 204 11.74 -16.21 -37.13
CA PHE A 204 12.58 -16.78 -36.07
C PHE A 204 13.99 -16.97 -36.57
N TYR A 205 14.94 -16.51 -35.76
CA TYR A 205 16.37 -16.68 -35.99
C TYR A 205 16.97 -17.48 -34.85
N VAL A 206 17.92 -18.35 -35.21
CA VAL A 206 18.61 -19.21 -34.25
C VAL A 206 20.11 -18.95 -34.33
N SER A 207 20.72 -18.62 -33.20
CA SER A 207 22.17 -18.52 -33.03
C SER A 207 22.66 -19.58 -32.05
N THR A 208 23.72 -20.29 -32.41
CA THR A 208 24.42 -21.23 -31.53
C THR A 208 25.69 -20.60 -30.98
N LYS A 209 26.10 -20.99 -29.77
CA LYS A 209 27.33 -20.53 -29.13
C LYS A 209 28.41 -21.58 -29.32
N GLU A 210 29.48 -21.21 -30.02
CA GLU A 210 30.64 -22.06 -30.29
C GLU A 210 31.91 -21.39 -29.75
N ASN A 211 32.71 -22.12 -28.97
CA ASN A 211 33.93 -21.60 -28.34
C ASN A 211 33.73 -20.29 -27.54
N GLY A 212 32.54 -20.07 -27.01
CA GLY A 212 32.19 -18.86 -26.25
C GLY A 212 31.61 -17.71 -27.09
N GLU A 213 31.60 -17.84 -28.42
CA GLU A 213 31.10 -16.81 -29.34
C GLU A 213 29.78 -17.21 -30.00
N TRP A 214 28.86 -16.26 -30.09
CA TRP A 214 27.58 -16.46 -30.78
C TRP A 214 27.78 -16.43 -32.30
N GLN A 215 27.40 -17.52 -32.94
CA GLN A 215 27.47 -17.67 -34.38
C GLN A 215 26.38 -16.83 -35.07
N ARG A 216 26.56 -16.61 -36.37
CA ARG A 216 25.57 -15.89 -37.17
C ARG A 216 24.21 -16.56 -37.06
N ALA A 217 23.22 -15.79 -36.60
CA ALA A 217 21.86 -16.29 -36.54
C ALA A 217 21.29 -16.50 -37.95
N LEU A 218 20.63 -17.65 -38.14
CA LEU A 218 19.99 -18.06 -39.39
C LEU A 218 18.48 -18.20 -39.20
#